data_AF-A0A7H4LBK2-F1
#
_entry.id   AF-A0A7H4LBK2-F1
#
_cell.length_a   1.000
_cell.length_b   1.000
_cell.length_c   1.000
_cell.angle_alpha   90.00
_cell.angle_beta   90.00
_cell.angle_gamma   90.00
#
_symmetry.space_group_name_H-M   'P 1'
#
loop_
_entity.id
_entity.type
_entity.pdbx_description
1 polymer ?
#
loop_
_entity_poly.entity_id
_entity_poly.type
_entity_poly.pdbx_seq_one_letter_code
_entity_poly.pdbx_strand_id
1 'polypeptide(L)'
;MEGSTGNSPAAAPAAFRNRYWILRHGRSVPNERGLIVSSLENGTKPEFGLAPQGVEQARSAGESLRKELEEMGVPVDSVKIRYSPFSRTTETARVVAGVLGVPFEGPSCKATVELRERYFGPSYELLSHEKYAEVWAIDEADPFLAPEGGESVADVASRLAGVLFSTDVEFHGSAVLIVSHGDPLQIFQAVLSGAKENPSFLDDVAGLKKESLVVPSVLSQHRKFALNTAELRQVVFKICLEICDVL
;
A
#
# COMPACT_ATOMS: atom_id res chain seq x y z
N MET A 1 -41.79 -29.80 14.27
CA MET A 1 -41.90 -28.39 13.82
C MET A 1 -41.83 -27.59 15.09
N GLU A 2 -40.83 -26.76 15.40
CA GLU A 2 -39.81 -26.01 14.66
C GLU A 2 -38.55 -26.01 15.54
N GLY A 3 -37.32 -26.13 15.03
CA GLY A 3 -36.59 -25.05 14.40
C GLY A 3 -35.29 -24.81 15.19
N SER A 4 -34.31 -25.69 15.02
CA SER A 4 -32.95 -25.55 15.57
C SER A 4 -32.23 -24.43 14.84
N THR A 5 -32.08 -23.27 15.48
CA THR A 5 -31.20 -22.20 15.01
C THR A 5 -29.77 -22.55 15.39
N GLY A 6 -29.09 -23.26 14.49
CA GLY A 6 -27.65 -23.43 14.55
C GLY A 6 -26.98 -22.07 14.39
N ASN A 7 -26.49 -21.53 15.49
CA ASN A 7 -25.62 -20.37 15.47
C ASN A 7 -24.24 -20.86 15.05
N SER A 8 -23.96 -20.84 13.74
CA SER A 8 -22.59 -21.04 13.25
C SER A 8 -21.71 -19.96 13.87
N PRO A 9 -20.55 -20.30 14.47
CA PRO A 9 -19.63 -19.28 14.94
C PRO A 9 -19.18 -18.48 13.73
N ALA A 10 -19.34 -17.16 13.79
CA ALA A 10 -18.73 -16.25 12.83
C ALA A 10 -17.25 -16.58 12.76
N ALA A 11 -16.76 -16.90 11.55
CA ALA A 11 -15.37 -17.28 11.35
C ALA A 11 -14.47 -16.18 11.92
N ALA A 12 -13.51 -16.57 12.76
CA ALA A 12 -12.47 -15.65 13.21
C ALA A 12 -11.82 -15.00 11.97
N PRO A 13 -11.53 -13.69 12.00
CA PRO A 13 -10.93 -13.00 10.87
C PRO A 13 -9.61 -13.69 10.54
N ALA A 14 -9.54 -14.22 9.32
CA ALA A 14 -8.39 -14.97 8.87
C ALA A 14 -7.17 -14.05 8.86
N ALA A 15 -6.08 -14.48 9.48
CA ALA A 15 -4.78 -13.91 9.20
C ALA A 15 -4.57 -13.84 7.68
N PHE A 16 -4.12 -12.68 7.19
CA PHE A 16 -3.78 -12.53 5.78
C PHE A 16 -2.85 -13.65 5.35
N ARG A 17 -3.22 -14.34 4.29
CA ARG A 17 -2.60 -15.61 3.90
C ARG A 17 -1.35 -15.39 3.07
N ASN A 18 -1.24 -14.23 2.43
CA ASN A 18 -0.08 -13.88 1.61
C ASN A 18 1.03 -13.22 2.43
N ARG A 19 2.23 -13.28 1.88
CA ARG A 19 3.38 -12.50 2.35
C ARG A 19 3.50 -11.25 1.49
N TYR A 20 3.60 -10.10 2.14
CA TYR A 20 3.56 -8.81 1.46
C TYR A 20 4.89 -8.09 1.59
N TRP A 21 5.32 -7.52 0.47
CA TRP A 21 6.36 -6.52 0.37
C TRP A 21 5.75 -5.25 -0.17
N ILE A 22 6.20 -4.13 0.36
CA ILE A 22 5.88 -2.81 -0.17
C ILE A 22 7.14 -2.18 -0.72
N LEU A 23 7.00 -1.45 -1.81
CA LEU A 23 8.09 -0.74 -2.47
C LEU A 23 7.61 0.65 -2.86
N ARG A 24 8.21 1.68 -2.27
CA ARG A 24 8.05 3.05 -2.79
C ARG A 24 8.76 3.14 -4.14
N HIS A 25 8.16 3.80 -5.12
CA HIS A 25 8.82 4.02 -6.41
C HIS A 25 10.24 4.61 -6.26
N GLY A 26 11.12 4.31 -7.22
CA GLY A 26 12.44 4.92 -7.30
C GLY A 26 12.38 6.43 -7.53
N ARG A 27 13.51 7.12 -7.38
CA ARG A 27 13.59 8.56 -7.63
C ARG A 27 13.05 8.92 -9.01
N SER A 28 12.11 9.87 -9.04
CA SER A 28 11.38 10.24 -10.25
C SER A 28 11.71 11.66 -10.73
N VAL A 29 11.37 11.98 -11.96
CA VAL A 29 11.52 13.33 -12.52
C VAL A 29 10.79 14.39 -11.67
N PRO A 30 9.55 14.17 -11.18
CA PRO A 30 8.92 15.07 -10.21
C PRO A 30 9.71 15.26 -8.92
N ASN A 31 10.40 14.22 -8.42
CA ASN A 31 11.23 14.36 -7.21
C ASN A 31 12.43 15.28 -7.46
N GLU A 32 13.06 15.19 -8.63
CA GLU A 32 14.19 16.08 -8.99
C GLU A 32 13.74 17.53 -9.21
N ARG A 33 12.52 17.72 -9.72
CA ARG A 33 11.92 19.04 -9.93
C ARG A 33 11.26 19.63 -8.67
N GLY A 34 11.17 18.84 -7.60
CA GLY A 34 10.51 19.26 -6.37
C GLY A 34 8.99 19.42 -6.49
N LEU A 35 8.33 18.66 -7.36
CA LEU A 35 6.91 18.82 -7.69
C LEU A 35 6.00 17.78 -7.04
N ILE A 36 4.81 18.21 -6.65
CA ILE A 36 3.68 17.34 -6.29
C ILE A 36 2.99 16.88 -7.58
N VAL A 37 2.96 15.56 -7.80
CA VAL A 37 2.22 14.94 -8.91
C VAL A 37 1.33 13.84 -8.34
N SER A 38 0.07 14.17 -8.17
CA SER A 38 -0.91 13.39 -7.42
C SER A 38 -2.19 13.08 -8.19
N SER A 39 -2.47 13.80 -9.27
CA SER A 39 -3.61 13.53 -10.16
C SER A 39 -3.34 12.31 -11.05
N LEU A 40 -4.40 11.61 -11.46
CA LEU A 40 -4.30 10.54 -12.47
C LEU A 40 -3.88 11.08 -13.85
N GLU A 41 -4.39 12.25 -14.22
CA GLU A 41 -4.10 12.88 -15.51
C GLU A 41 -2.60 13.11 -15.67
N ASN A 42 -1.93 13.71 -14.68
CA ASN A 42 -0.49 13.92 -14.73
C ASN A 42 0.27 12.65 -14.37
N GLY A 43 -0.11 11.95 -13.30
CA GLY A 43 0.66 10.82 -12.78
C GLY A 43 0.94 9.71 -13.79
N THR A 44 0.10 9.57 -14.82
CA THR A 44 0.22 8.57 -15.90
C THR A 44 1.03 9.06 -17.11
N LYS A 45 1.47 10.33 -17.13
CA LYS A 45 2.24 10.89 -18.24
C LYS A 45 3.71 10.39 -18.21
N PRO A 46 4.31 9.99 -19.34
CA PRO A 46 5.67 9.47 -19.37
C PRO A 46 6.74 10.41 -18.82
N GLU A 47 6.57 11.74 -18.97
CA GLU A 47 7.52 12.73 -18.44
C GLU A 47 7.63 12.76 -16.91
N PHE A 48 6.69 12.11 -16.20
CA PHE A 48 6.72 11.96 -14.75
C PHE A 48 7.13 10.54 -14.29
N GLY A 49 7.80 9.80 -15.18
CA GLY A 49 8.48 8.54 -14.89
C GLY A 49 9.70 8.68 -13.96
N LEU A 50 10.48 7.61 -13.90
CA LEU A 50 11.72 7.54 -13.13
C LEU A 50 12.79 8.45 -13.73
N ALA A 51 13.60 9.01 -12.84
CA ALA A 51 14.88 9.59 -13.22
C ALA A 51 15.92 8.45 -13.40
N PRO A 52 17.07 8.70 -14.07
CA PRO A 52 18.09 7.68 -14.25
C PRO A 52 18.53 6.99 -12.94
N GLN A 53 18.70 7.76 -11.86
CA GLN A 53 19.01 7.20 -10.54
C GLN A 53 17.90 6.29 -10.01
N GLY A 54 16.64 6.60 -10.29
CA GLY A 54 15.49 5.81 -9.87
C GLY A 54 15.42 4.43 -10.51
N VAL A 55 15.91 4.30 -11.76
CA VAL A 55 16.01 3.01 -12.45
C VAL A 55 17.02 2.10 -11.76
N GLU A 56 18.19 2.63 -11.41
CA GLU A 56 19.22 1.90 -10.66
C GLU A 56 18.72 1.49 -9.28
N GLN A 57 18.06 2.41 -8.58
CA GLN A 57 17.43 2.14 -7.29
C GLN A 57 16.37 1.03 -7.38
N ALA A 58 15.51 1.04 -8.41
CA ALA A 58 14.51 0.00 -8.63
C ALA A 58 15.15 -1.37 -8.92
N ARG A 59 16.29 -1.40 -9.64
CA ARG A 59 17.04 -2.63 -9.88
C ARG A 59 17.58 -3.20 -8.56
N SER A 60 18.23 -2.37 -7.74
CA SER A 60 18.73 -2.80 -6.43
C SER A 60 17.61 -3.30 -5.51
N ALA A 61 16.44 -2.64 -5.51
CA ALA A 61 15.28 -3.13 -4.77
C ALA A 61 14.80 -4.50 -5.28
N GLY A 62 14.81 -4.73 -6.59
CA GLY A 62 14.50 -6.03 -7.18
C GLY A 62 15.50 -7.12 -6.80
N GLU A 63 16.79 -6.80 -6.72
CA GLU A 63 17.85 -7.72 -6.28
C GLU A 63 17.71 -8.06 -4.79
N SER A 64 17.39 -7.08 -3.94
CA SER A 64 17.07 -7.31 -2.53
C SER A 64 15.85 -8.22 -2.37
N LEU A 65 14.77 -7.97 -3.12
CA LEU A 65 13.57 -8.82 -3.08
C LEU A 65 13.87 -10.25 -3.52
N ARG A 66 14.61 -10.43 -4.62
CA ARG A 66 15.07 -11.74 -5.09
C ARG A 66 15.78 -12.51 -3.97
N LYS A 67 16.74 -11.85 -3.31
CA LYS A 67 17.50 -12.44 -2.22
C LYS A 67 16.60 -12.86 -1.04
N GLU A 68 15.69 -11.99 -0.60
CA GLU A 68 14.75 -12.32 0.49
C GLU A 68 13.84 -13.51 0.12
N LEU A 69 13.37 -13.58 -1.12
CA LEU A 69 12.54 -14.68 -1.61
C LEU A 69 13.32 -16.01 -1.64
N GLU A 70 14.56 -15.98 -2.12
CA GLU A 70 15.46 -17.15 -2.16
C GLU A 70 15.75 -17.67 -0.74
N GLU A 71 16.06 -16.77 0.21
CA GLU A 71 16.27 -17.12 1.63
C GLU A 71 15.01 -17.73 2.27
N MET A 72 13.83 -17.32 1.85
CA MET A 72 12.54 -17.86 2.30
C MET A 72 12.09 -19.11 1.52
N GLY A 73 12.85 -19.57 0.53
CA GLY A 73 12.49 -20.69 -0.33
C GLY A 73 11.25 -20.43 -1.22
N VAL A 74 10.96 -19.17 -1.54
CA VAL A 74 9.86 -18.77 -2.41
C VAL A 74 10.33 -18.71 -3.87
N PRO A 75 9.65 -19.39 -4.81
CA PRO A 75 9.98 -19.28 -6.23
C PRO A 75 9.87 -17.83 -6.73
N VAL A 76 10.98 -17.28 -7.23
CA VAL A 76 11.10 -15.87 -7.62
C VAL A 76 10.12 -15.49 -8.74
N ASP A 77 9.83 -16.42 -9.65
CA ASP A 77 8.91 -16.27 -10.78
C ASP A 77 7.42 -16.34 -10.38
N SER A 78 7.12 -16.76 -9.15
CA SER A 78 5.75 -16.87 -8.62
C SER A 78 5.21 -15.56 -8.03
N VAL A 79 6.06 -14.54 -7.87
CA VAL A 79 5.72 -13.26 -7.23
C VAL A 79 4.60 -12.55 -7.98
N LYS A 80 3.62 -12.05 -7.23
CA LYS A 80 2.53 -11.24 -7.73
C LYS A 80 2.84 -9.77 -7.49
N ILE A 81 2.86 -8.97 -8.55
CA ILE A 81 3.18 -7.55 -8.48
C ILE A 81 1.88 -6.76 -8.71
N ARG A 82 1.52 -5.95 -7.72
CA ARG A 82 0.44 -4.96 -7.79
C ARG A 82 1.08 -3.58 -7.76
N TYR A 83 0.75 -2.73 -8.72
CA TYR A 83 1.41 -1.43 -8.83
C TYR A 83 0.44 -0.31 -9.18
N SER A 84 0.72 0.89 -8.68
CA SER A 84 0.00 2.09 -9.12
C SER A 84 0.21 2.34 -10.61
N PRO A 85 -0.82 2.79 -11.36
CA PRO A 85 -0.70 3.09 -12.79
C PRO A 85 0.17 4.32 -13.10
N PHE A 86 0.69 5.03 -12.10
CA PHE A 86 1.55 6.19 -12.36
C PHE A 86 2.85 5.75 -13.03
N SER A 87 3.42 6.59 -13.89
CA SER A 87 4.59 6.22 -14.72
C SER A 87 5.78 5.77 -13.86
N ARG A 88 6.10 6.53 -12.80
CA ARG A 88 7.19 6.20 -11.87
C ARG A 88 7.02 4.86 -11.16
N THR A 89 5.80 4.46 -10.79
CA THR A 89 5.52 3.17 -10.16
C THR A 89 5.48 2.05 -11.18
N THR A 90 4.91 2.29 -12.36
CA THR A 90 4.87 1.34 -13.49
C THR A 90 6.29 0.98 -13.93
N GLU A 91 7.16 1.98 -14.10
CA GLU A 91 8.56 1.76 -14.46
C GLU A 91 9.34 1.06 -13.35
N THR A 92 9.14 1.44 -12.08
CA THR A 92 9.74 0.72 -10.93
C THR A 92 9.33 -0.75 -10.95
N ALA A 93 8.04 -1.04 -11.08
CA ALA A 93 7.50 -2.39 -11.12
C ALA A 93 8.04 -3.18 -12.32
N ARG A 94 8.20 -2.54 -13.49
CA ARG A 94 8.77 -3.17 -14.69
C ARG A 94 10.23 -3.55 -14.50
N VAL A 95 11.03 -2.67 -13.89
CA VAL A 95 12.44 -2.97 -13.60
C VAL A 95 12.53 -4.14 -12.63
N VAL A 96 11.75 -4.12 -11.54
CA VAL A 96 11.74 -5.22 -10.56
C VAL A 96 11.28 -6.53 -11.20
N ALA A 97 10.21 -6.52 -11.99
CA ALA A 97 9.74 -7.70 -12.72
C ALA A 97 10.83 -8.29 -13.62
N GLY A 98 11.56 -7.44 -14.35
CA GLY A 98 12.71 -7.84 -15.15
C GLY A 98 13.83 -8.48 -14.32
N VAL A 99 14.15 -7.91 -13.16
CA VAL A 99 15.13 -8.50 -12.23
C VAL A 99 14.68 -9.86 -11.74
N LEU A 100 13.39 -10.07 -11.45
CA LEU A 100 12.84 -11.34 -10.98
C LEU A 100 12.65 -12.38 -12.09
N GLY A 101 12.66 -11.95 -13.37
CA GLY A 101 12.31 -12.81 -14.50
C GLY A 101 10.81 -13.02 -14.69
N VAL A 102 9.98 -12.15 -14.10
CA VAL A 102 8.51 -12.18 -14.23
C VAL A 102 8.10 -11.36 -15.46
N PRO A 103 7.32 -11.92 -16.41
CA PRO A 103 6.81 -11.16 -17.55
C PRO A 103 5.91 -10.00 -17.10
N PHE A 104 6.29 -8.76 -17.42
CA PHE A 104 5.57 -7.57 -16.96
C PHE A 104 4.17 -7.42 -17.60
N GLU A 105 4.01 -7.83 -18.85
CA GLU A 105 2.72 -7.87 -19.55
C GLU A 105 1.94 -9.17 -19.27
N GLY A 106 2.35 -9.93 -18.24
CA GLY A 106 1.75 -11.19 -17.83
C GLY A 106 0.78 -11.06 -16.64
N PRO A 107 0.04 -12.13 -16.30
CA PRO A 107 -0.99 -12.11 -15.25
C PRO A 107 -0.44 -11.88 -13.83
N SER A 108 0.87 -12.04 -13.64
CA SER A 108 1.52 -11.78 -12.35
C SER A 108 1.64 -10.29 -12.05
N CYS A 109 1.63 -9.42 -13.06
CA CYS A 109 1.78 -7.98 -12.90
C CYS A 109 0.45 -7.28 -13.24
N LYS A 110 -0.09 -6.50 -12.31
CA LYS A 110 -1.38 -5.83 -12.50
C LYS A 110 -1.32 -4.39 -11.99
N ALA A 111 -1.70 -3.46 -12.86
CA ALA A 111 -1.96 -2.08 -12.46
C ALA A 111 -3.22 -2.03 -11.60
N THR A 112 -3.14 -1.35 -10.46
CA THR A 112 -4.22 -1.19 -9.48
C THR A 112 -4.36 0.30 -9.18
N VAL A 113 -5.45 0.92 -9.63
CA VAL A 113 -5.64 2.38 -9.54
C VAL A 113 -5.70 2.85 -8.09
N GLU A 114 -6.20 1.99 -7.22
CA GLU A 114 -6.33 2.16 -5.77
C GLU A 114 -4.97 2.18 -5.05
N LEU A 115 -3.86 1.94 -5.75
CA LEU A 115 -2.49 2.12 -5.25
C LEU A 115 -1.90 3.48 -5.62
N ARG A 116 -2.61 4.34 -6.37
CA ARG A 116 -2.13 5.67 -6.76
C ARG A 116 -1.78 6.54 -5.54
N GLU A 117 -0.98 7.57 -5.82
CA GLU A 117 -0.62 8.61 -4.85
C GLU A 117 -1.90 9.18 -4.23
N ARG A 118 -1.81 9.66 -2.99
CA ARG A 118 -2.91 10.42 -2.40
C ARG A 118 -3.16 11.65 -3.27
N TYR A 119 -4.39 11.82 -3.75
CA TYR A 119 -4.72 13.02 -4.51
C TYR A 119 -4.84 14.20 -3.55
N PHE A 120 -3.96 15.20 -3.69
CA PHE A 120 -3.93 16.34 -2.78
C PHE A 120 -4.88 17.48 -3.19
N GLY A 121 -5.61 17.31 -4.29
CA GLY A 121 -6.51 18.33 -4.83
C GLY A 121 -5.83 19.25 -5.85
N PRO A 122 -6.63 20.02 -6.61
CA PRO A 122 -6.13 20.84 -7.72
C PRO A 122 -5.22 21.98 -7.25
N SER A 123 -5.36 22.46 -6.02
CA SER A 123 -4.57 23.57 -5.48
C SER A 123 -3.13 23.18 -5.09
N TYR A 124 -2.80 21.88 -5.09
CA TYR A 124 -1.46 21.36 -4.80
C TYR A 124 -0.77 20.75 -6.02
N GLU A 125 -1.53 20.38 -7.05
CA GLU A 125 -1.03 19.68 -8.22
C GLU A 125 -0.02 20.53 -9.01
N LEU A 126 1.12 19.92 -9.37
CA LEU A 126 2.26 20.58 -10.03
C LEU A 126 2.90 21.75 -9.26
N LEU A 127 2.62 21.89 -7.96
CA LEU A 127 3.30 22.86 -7.10
C LEU A 127 4.49 22.23 -6.35
N SER A 128 5.24 23.09 -5.63
CA SER A 128 6.37 22.67 -4.80
C SER A 128 5.95 21.65 -3.74
N HIS A 129 6.78 20.60 -3.55
CA HIS A 129 6.61 19.62 -2.48
C HIS A 129 6.72 20.22 -1.07
N GLU A 130 7.23 21.45 -0.93
CA GLU A 130 7.27 22.17 0.36
C GLU A 130 5.86 22.38 0.92
N LYS A 131 4.84 22.41 0.05
CA LYS A 131 3.43 22.50 0.43
C LYS A 131 2.90 21.27 1.15
N TYR A 132 3.64 20.15 1.17
CA TYR A 132 3.21 19.00 1.96
C TYR A 132 3.09 19.31 3.46
N ALA A 133 3.84 20.29 3.98
CA ALA A 133 3.68 20.73 5.37
C ALA A 133 2.26 21.25 5.68
N GLU A 134 1.61 21.91 4.71
CA GLU A 134 0.22 22.38 4.83
C GLU A 134 -0.75 21.19 4.92
N VAL A 135 -0.54 20.17 4.08
CA VAL A 135 -1.36 18.94 4.08
C VAL A 135 -1.18 18.17 5.38
N TRP A 136 0.06 18.02 5.86
CA TRP A 136 0.33 17.27 7.09
C TRP A 136 -0.27 17.93 8.33
N ALA A 137 -0.36 19.27 8.35
CA ALA A 137 -1.05 19.98 9.43
C ALA A 137 -2.57 19.66 9.45
N ILE A 138 -3.19 19.47 8.28
CA ILE A 138 -4.58 19.01 8.17
C ILE A 138 -4.70 17.58 8.70
N ASP A 139 -3.78 16.70 8.28
CA ASP A 139 -3.78 15.28 8.67
C ASP A 139 -3.59 15.08 10.18
N GLU A 140 -2.74 15.90 10.81
CA GLU A 140 -2.49 15.89 12.25
C GLU A 140 -3.72 16.35 13.04
N ALA A 141 -4.46 17.33 12.51
CA ALA A 141 -5.67 17.83 13.15
C ALA A 141 -6.81 16.79 13.10
N ASP A 142 -7.05 16.18 11.93
CA ASP A 142 -8.06 15.13 11.76
C ASP A 142 -7.77 14.30 10.48
N PRO A 143 -7.50 12.99 10.59
CA PRO A 143 -7.21 12.14 9.43
C PRO A 143 -8.41 11.94 8.49
N PHE A 144 -9.61 12.38 8.86
CA PHE A 144 -10.81 12.39 8.01
C PHE A 144 -11.05 13.72 7.29
N LEU A 145 -10.22 14.74 7.54
CA LEU A 145 -10.24 15.96 6.75
C LEU A 145 -9.34 15.81 5.52
N ALA A 146 -9.80 16.39 4.41
CA ALA A 146 -9.08 16.41 3.16
C ALA A 146 -8.73 17.85 2.78
N PRO A 147 -7.61 18.09 2.08
CA PRO A 147 -7.45 19.32 1.32
C PRO A 147 -8.59 19.44 0.30
N GLU A 148 -8.94 20.66 -0.09
CA GLU A 148 -10.08 20.92 -0.98
C GLU A 148 -9.96 20.14 -2.30
N GLY A 149 -10.97 19.32 -2.60
CA GLY A 149 -11.01 18.47 -3.79
C GLY A 149 -10.04 17.28 -3.78
N GLY A 150 -9.27 17.07 -2.71
CA GLY A 150 -8.37 15.94 -2.54
C GLY A 150 -8.96 14.80 -1.70
N GLU A 151 -8.11 13.86 -1.32
CA GLU A 151 -8.40 12.74 -0.43
C GLU A 151 -7.95 13.04 1.00
N SER A 152 -8.71 12.57 1.99
CA SER A 152 -8.27 12.46 3.38
C SER A 152 -7.35 11.25 3.57
N VAL A 153 -6.69 11.16 4.73
CA VAL A 153 -5.95 9.93 5.11
C VAL A 153 -6.89 8.73 5.18
N ALA A 154 -8.11 8.94 5.70
CA ALA A 154 -9.14 7.89 5.79
C ALA A 154 -9.62 7.39 4.42
N ASP A 155 -9.78 8.26 3.42
CA ASP A 155 -10.15 7.85 2.05
C ASP A 155 -9.08 6.94 1.45
N VAL A 156 -7.81 7.31 1.63
CA VAL A 156 -6.68 6.50 1.17
C VAL A 156 -6.63 5.16 1.92
N ALA A 157 -6.83 5.18 3.24
CA ALA A 157 -6.89 3.97 4.05
C ALA A 157 -8.00 3.00 3.60
N SER A 158 -9.19 3.51 3.31
CA SER A 158 -10.34 2.71 2.85
C SER A 158 -10.05 2.00 1.52
N ARG A 159 -9.57 2.72 0.49
CA ARG A 159 -9.22 2.08 -0.79
C ARG A 159 -8.08 1.06 -0.66
N LEU A 160 -7.12 1.32 0.23
CA LEU A 160 -6.00 0.42 0.49
C LEU A 160 -6.42 -0.85 1.25
N ALA A 161 -7.37 -0.74 2.18
CA ALA A 161 -8.00 -1.90 2.81
C ALA A 161 -8.70 -2.79 1.76
N GLY A 162 -9.39 -2.16 0.80
CA GLY A 162 -9.98 -2.88 -0.34
C GLY A 162 -8.95 -3.59 -1.22
N VAL A 163 -7.80 -2.98 -1.50
CA VAL A 163 -6.68 -3.64 -2.22
C VAL A 163 -6.17 -4.85 -1.44
N LEU A 164 -5.95 -4.70 -0.14
CA LEU A 164 -5.44 -5.77 0.70
C LEU A 164 -6.42 -6.96 0.76
N PHE A 165 -7.71 -6.68 0.98
CA PHE A 165 -8.76 -7.71 0.98
C PHE A 165 -8.85 -8.42 -0.37
N SER A 166 -8.96 -7.68 -1.47
CA SER A 166 -9.08 -8.27 -2.81
C SER A 166 -7.84 -9.08 -3.20
N THR A 167 -6.64 -8.63 -2.81
CA THR A 167 -5.39 -9.35 -3.05
C THR A 167 -5.31 -10.64 -2.23
N ASP A 168 -5.79 -10.63 -0.98
CA ASP A 168 -5.81 -11.83 -0.13
C ASP A 168 -6.85 -12.87 -0.58
N VAL A 169 -7.94 -12.43 -1.20
CA VAL A 169 -8.93 -13.32 -1.84
C VAL A 169 -8.42 -13.85 -3.18
N GLU A 170 -7.74 -13.00 -3.97
CA GLU A 170 -7.22 -13.39 -5.30
C GLU A 170 -6.06 -14.38 -5.19
N PHE A 171 -5.23 -14.27 -4.16
CA PHE A 171 -4.05 -15.10 -3.97
C PHE A 171 -4.04 -15.78 -2.62
N HIS A 172 -3.65 -17.05 -2.59
CA HIS A 172 -3.50 -17.81 -1.36
C HIS A 172 -2.04 -18.23 -1.16
N GLY A 173 -1.42 -17.84 -0.05
CA GLY A 173 -0.05 -18.23 0.31
C GLY A 173 1.05 -17.65 -0.60
N SER A 174 0.72 -16.66 -1.43
CA SER A 174 1.63 -16.10 -2.44
C SER A 174 2.55 -15.03 -1.85
N ALA A 175 3.67 -14.77 -2.52
CA ALA A 175 4.46 -13.56 -2.31
C ALA A 175 3.92 -12.43 -3.18
N VAL A 176 3.55 -11.32 -2.54
CA VAL A 176 2.94 -10.17 -3.19
C VAL A 176 3.83 -8.94 -2.98
N LEU A 177 4.25 -8.31 -4.08
CA LEU A 177 4.89 -7.01 -4.08
C LEU A 177 3.87 -5.92 -4.43
N ILE A 178 3.74 -4.92 -3.57
CA ILE A 178 2.94 -3.71 -3.78
C ILE A 178 3.88 -2.55 -4.09
N VAL A 179 3.81 -2.00 -5.30
CA VAL A 179 4.60 -0.84 -5.74
C VAL A 179 3.73 0.42 -5.77
N SER A 180 4.02 1.37 -4.90
CA SER A 180 3.20 2.58 -4.72
C SER A 180 4.07 3.79 -4.33
N HIS A 181 3.49 4.74 -3.62
CA HIS A 181 4.06 6.05 -3.35
C HIS A 181 4.30 6.26 -1.85
N GLY A 182 4.98 7.35 -1.51
CA GLY A 182 5.37 7.61 -0.12
C GLY A 182 4.16 7.68 0.82
N ASP A 183 3.13 8.44 0.48
CA ASP A 183 2.00 8.69 1.38
C ASP A 183 1.06 7.48 1.49
N PRO A 184 0.56 6.86 0.39
CA PRO A 184 -0.20 5.63 0.44
C PRO A 184 0.50 4.49 1.19
N LEU A 185 1.82 4.30 1.04
CA LEU A 185 2.51 3.20 1.74
C LEU A 185 2.70 3.46 3.24
N GLN A 186 2.80 4.73 3.64
CA GLN A 186 2.75 5.11 5.05
C GLN A 186 1.38 4.78 5.66
N ILE A 187 0.32 5.15 4.95
CA ILE A 187 -1.07 4.89 5.37
C ILE A 187 -1.36 3.38 5.35
N PHE A 188 -0.88 2.66 4.33
CA PHE A 188 -1.00 1.21 4.25
C PHE A 188 -0.45 0.54 5.49
N GLN A 189 0.76 0.89 5.92
CA GLN A 189 1.40 0.33 7.12
C GLN A 189 0.64 0.68 8.40
N ALA A 190 0.06 1.88 8.51
CA ALA A 190 -0.82 2.22 9.62
C ALA A 190 -2.06 1.32 9.64
N VAL A 191 -2.68 1.08 8.48
CA VAL A 191 -3.82 0.16 8.35
C VAL A 191 -3.45 -1.25 8.78
N LEU A 192 -2.26 -1.73 8.37
CA LEU A 192 -1.79 -3.05 8.80
C LEU A 192 -1.52 -3.12 10.31
N SER A 193 -0.97 -2.05 10.89
CA SER A 193 -0.73 -1.95 12.33
C SER A 193 -2.05 -2.01 13.12
N GLY A 194 -3.06 -1.25 12.68
CA GLY A 194 -4.40 -1.28 13.29
C GLY A 194 -5.06 -2.65 13.15
N ALA A 195 -4.97 -3.28 11.97
CA ALA A 195 -5.52 -4.62 11.73
C ALA A 195 -4.84 -5.72 12.56
N LYS A 196 -3.56 -5.54 12.89
CA LYS A 196 -2.82 -6.46 13.77
C LYS A 196 -3.32 -6.38 15.21
N GLU A 197 -3.63 -5.17 15.68
CA GLU A 197 -4.13 -4.94 17.05
C GLU A 197 -5.62 -5.28 17.19
N ASN A 198 -6.41 -4.98 16.18
CA ASN A 198 -7.83 -5.31 16.11
C ASN A 198 -8.21 -5.79 14.69
N PRO A 199 -8.48 -7.08 14.49
CA PRO A 199 -8.86 -7.59 13.18
C PRO A 199 -10.12 -6.95 12.56
N SER A 200 -11.07 -6.42 13.36
CA SER A 200 -12.24 -5.70 12.82
C SER A 200 -11.89 -4.33 12.23
N PHE A 201 -10.66 -3.85 12.46
CA PHE A 201 -10.19 -2.53 12.01
C PHE A 201 -10.28 -2.37 10.50
N LEU A 202 -10.09 -3.44 9.73
CA LEU A 202 -10.21 -3.40 8.27
C LEU A 202 -11.63 -3.09 7.83
N ASP A 203 -12.63 -3.69 8.49
CA ASP A 203 -14.04 -3.42 8.22
C ASP A 203 -14.42 -2.00 8.65
N ASP A 204 -13.86 -1.52 9.76
CA ASP A 204 -14.08 -0.16 10.25
C ASP A 204 -13.50 0.90 9.31
N VAL A 205 -12.29 0.66 8.79
CA VAL A 205 -11.63 1.52 7.78
C VAL A 205 -12.35 1.45 6.44
N ALA A 206 -12.72 0.26 5.97
CA ALA A 206 -13.46 0.09 4.72
C ALA A 206 -14.82 0.80 4.78
N GLY A 207 -15.51 0.72 5.92
CA GLY A 207 -16.79 1.40 6.17
C GLY A 207 -16.67 2.88 6.55
N LEU A 208 -15.47 3.45 6.64
CA LEU A 208 -15.22 4.82 7.11
C LEU A 208 -15.93 5.17 8.43
N LYS A 209 -16.05 4.20 9.34
CA LYS A 209 -16.80 4.37 10.59
C LYS A 209 -16.04 5.29 11.55
N LYS A 210 -16.39 6.58 11.52
CA LYS A 210 -15.83 7.62 12.39
C LYS A 210 -16.08 7.39 13.88
N GLU A 211 -17.09 6.58 14.26
CA GLU A 211 -17.44 6.40 15.68
C GLU A 211 -16.47 5.47 16.45
N SER A 212 -15.55 4.78 15.78
CA SER A 212 -14.50 3.99 16.43
C SER A 212 -13.29 4.88 16.76
N LEU A 213 -13.08 5.19 18.05
CA LEU A 213 -11.93 6.01 18.53
C LEU A 213 -10.55 5.44 18.12
N VAL A 214 -10.49 4.16 17.76
CA VAL A 214 -9.25 3.47 17.35
C VAL A 214 -8.82 3.86 15.93
N VAL A 215 -9.76 4.09 15.03
CA VAL A 215 -9.43 4.40 13.62
C VAL A 215 -8.70 5.74 13.47
N PRO A 216 -9.19 6.87 14.01
CA PRO A 216 -8.46 8.14 13.93
C PRO A 216 -7.07 8.04 14.57
N SER A 217 -6.96 7.43 15.76
CA SER A 217 -5.69 7.37 16.49
C SER A 217 -4.62 6.57 15.77
N VAL A 218 -4.97 5.48 15.08
CA VAL A 218 -4.03 4.72 14.24
C VAL A 218 -3.66 5.51 12.98
N LEU A 219 -4.65 6.09 12.29
CA LEU A 219 -4.41 6.80 11.02
C LEU A 219 -3.55 8.04 11.21
N SER A 220 -3.71 8.80 12.29
CA SER A 220 -2.85 9.96 12.60
C SER A 220 -1.37 9.60 12.77
N GLN A 221 -1.03 8.32 12.99
CA GLN A 221 0.35 7.85 13.16
C GLN A 221 1.01 7.41 11.85
N HIS A 222 0.34 7.50 10.70
CA HIS A 222 0.85 6.99 9.41
C HIS A 222 2.24 7.53 9.05
N ARG A 223 2.55 8.77 9.44
CA ARG A 223 3.85 9.41 9.19
C ARG A 223 5.05 8.72 9.85
N LYS A 224 4.83 7.91 10.89
CA LYS A 224 5.88 7.09 11.53
C LYS A 224 6.42 6.00 10.61
N PHE A 225 5.68 5.65 9.56
CA PHE A 225 6.00 4.56 8.63
C PHE A 225 6.70 5.04 7.35
N ALA A 226 7.42 6.16 7.40
CA ALA A 226 8.10 6.73 6.25
C ALA A 226 9.02 5.73 5.53
N LEU A 227 9.11 5.91 4.21
CA LEU A 227 9.91 5.10 3.29
C LEU A 227 10.72 6.03 2.39
N ASN A 228 12.00 5.73 2.20
CA ASN A 228 12.84 6.37 1.20
C ASN A 228 12.46 5.91 -0.22
N THR A 229 12.90 6.65 -1.24
CA THR A 229 12.69 6.24 -2.64
C THR A 229 13.33 4.88 -2.89
N ALA A 230 12.61 3.98 -3.56
CA ALA A 230 12.98 2.57 -3.76
C ALA A 230 13.23 1.76 -2.48
N GLU A 231 12.76 2.23 -1.33
CA GLU A 231 12.83 1.41 -0.13
C GLU A 231 11.84 0.24 -0.24
N LEU A 232 12.40 -0.97 -0.26
CA LEU A 232 11.69 -2.23 -0.13
C LEU A 232 11.53 -2.55 1.36
N ARG A 233 10.33 -2.95 1.76
CA ARG A 233 10.07 -3.40 3.13
C ARG A 233 9.11 -4.58 3.12
N GLN A 234 9.49 -5.67 3.77
CA GLN A 234 8.55 -6.74 4.09
C GLN A 234 7.60 -6.26 5.20
N VAL A 235 6.29 -6.41 5.01
CA VAL A 235 5.29 -6.10 6.04
C VAL A 235 4.80 -7.41 6.65
N VAL A 236 5.08 -7.60 7.94
CA VAL A 236 4.84 -8.86 8.64
C VAL A 236 3.54 -8.80 9.43
N PHE A 237 2.60 -9.69 9.09
CA PHE A 237 1.44 -9.99 9.91
C PHE A 237 1.78 -11.11 10.88
N LYS A 238 1.86 -10.79 12.17
CA LYS A 238 1.68 -11.78 13.23
C LYS A 238 0.38 -11.44 13.94
N ILE A 239 -0.69 -12.16 13.61
CA ILE A 239 -1.82 -12.24 14.53
C ILE A 239 -1.34 -13.12 15.67
N CYS A 240 -1.40 -12.62 16.91
CA CYS A 240 -1.28 -13.49 18.08
C CYS A 240 -2.47 -14.45 18.03
N LEU A 241 -2.27 -15.63 17.48
CA LEU A 241 -3.09 -16.77 17.82
C LEU A 241 -2.68 -17.13 19.24
N GLU A 242 -3.33 -16.54 20.24
CA GLU A 242 -3.46 -17.23 21.51
C GLU A 242 -4.25 -18.51 21.20
N ILE A 243 -3.49 -19.59 21.03
CA ILE A 243 -4.00 -20.93 21.06
C ILE A 243 -4.57 -21.07 22.47
N CYS A 244 -5.89 -20.98 22.60
CA CYS A 244 -6.58 -21.60 23.73
C CYS A 244 -6.34 -23.10 23.60
N ASP A 245 -5.21 -23.57 24.14
CA ASP A 245 -5.03 -24.96 24.52
C ASP A 245 -6.04 -25.22 25.64
N VAL A 246 -7.22 -25.65 25.25
CA VAL A 246 -8.17 -26.32 26.13
C VAL A 246 -7.61 -27.71 26.37
N LEU A 247 -7.01 -27.91 27.54
CA LEU A 247 -6.94 -29.21 28.21
C LEU A 247 -7.97 -29.23 29.34
#